data_AF-A0AAW9KL24-F1
#
_entry.id   AF-A0AAW9KL24-F1
#
_cell.length_a   1.000
_cell.length_b   1.000
_cell.length_c   1.000
_cell.angle_alpha   90.00
_cell.angle_beta   90.00
_cell.angle_gamma   90.00
#
_symmetry.space_group_name_H-M   'P 1'
#
loop_
_entity.id
_entity.type
_entity.pdbx_description
1 polymer ?
#
loop_
_entity_poly.entity_id
_entity_poly.type
_entity_poly.pdbx_seq_one_letter_code
_entity_poly.pdbx_strand_id
1 'polypeptide(L)'
;MSSDLYGIHFGVWRSPVRTVEAAVELAERIASSKYVRLDGIMGYEAQIAGVGDAAPRQALKNALVRHMKRRSIIELAAKRARIMERLQEKGIAVRFVNGGGTGSIASTCVEEAVTEVT
;
A
#
# COMPACT_ATOMS: atom_id res chain seq x y z
N MET A 1 1.66 0.51 -4.29
CA MET A 1 0.33 0.22 -3.73
C MET A 1 -0.70 0.95 -4.57
N SER A 2 -1.78 0.28 -4.95
CA SER A 2 -2.89 0.81 -5.77
C SER A 2 -4.16 0.02 -5.44
N SER A 3 -5.31 0.59 -5.78
CA SER A 3 -6.62 -0.04 -5.54
C SER A 3 -7.42 -0.06 -6.83
N ASP A 4 -8.07 -1.18 -7.12
CA ASP A 4 -8.99 -1.31 -8.26
C ASP A 4 -10.42 -1.37 -7.74
N LEU A 5 -11.22 -0.34 -8.03
CA LEU A 5 -12.60 -0.23 -7.53
C LEU A 5 -13.57 -0.16 -8.71
N TYR A 6 -14.51 -1.12 -8.78
CA TYR A 6 -15.49 -1.24 -9.87
C TYR A 6 -14.87 -1.32 -11.27
N GLY A 7 -13.69 -1.94 -11.40
CA GLY A 7 -12.96 -2.04 -12.67
C GLY A 7 -12.19 -0.78 -13.06
N ILE A 8 -12.15 0.23 -12.18
CA ILE A 8 -11.37 1.45 -12.38
C ILE A 8 -10.12 1.42 -11.50
N HIS A 9 -8.97 1.65 -12.11
CA HIS A 9 -7.69 1.72 -11.42
C HIS A 9 -7.49 3.06 -10.72
N PHE A 10 -7.20 3.02 -9.43
CA PHE A 10 -6.86 4.18 -8.62
C PHE A 10 -5.45 4.03 -8.04
N GLY A 11 -4.55 4.85 -8.54
CA GLY A 11 -3.14 4.82 -8.18
C GLY A 11 -2.30 5.35 -9.32
N VAL A 12 -0.99 5.29 -9.11
CA VAL A 12 0.00 5.58 -10.15
C VAL A 12 0.68 4.27 -10.53
N TRP A 13 0.87 4.06 -11.84
CA TRP A 13 1.53 2.87 -12.39
C TRP A 13 3.06 2.89 -12.18
N ARG A 14 3.50 3.14 -10.95
CA ARG A 14 4.92 3.27 -10.58
C ARG A 14 5.61 1.94 -10.35
N SER A 15 4.89 0.93 -9.87
CA SER A 15 5.47 -0.38 -9.53
C SER A 15 4.90 -1.48 -10.43
N PRO A 16 5.75 -2.41 -10.92
CA PRO A 16 5.28 -3.61 -11.59
C PRO A 16 4.68 -4.65 -10.61
N VAL A 17 4.99 -4.54 -9.31
CA VAL A 17 4.51 -5.45 -8.26
C VAL A 17 3.11 -5.02 -7.80
N ARG A 18 2.09 -5.77 -8.23
CA ARG A 18 0.67 -5.40 -8.07
C ARG A 18 -0.12 -6.32 -7.13
N THR A 19 0.33 -7.56 -6.97
CA THR A 19 -0.34 -8.60 -6.17
C THR A 19 0.50 -8.99 -4.97
N VAL A 20 -0.14 -9.63 -3.98
CA VAL A 20 0.57 -10.17 -2.80
C VAL A 20 1.55 -11.24 -3.24
N GLU A 21 1.13 -12.08 -4.17
CA GLU A 21 1.87 -13.22 -4.69
C GLU A 21 3.15 -12.75 -5.40
N ALA A 22 3.05 -11.70 -6.24
CA ALA A 22 4.21 -11.13 -6.91
C ALA A 22 5.21 -10.49 -5.92
N ALA A 23 4.71 -9.89 -4.83
CA ALA A 23 5.58 -9.33 -3.78
C ALA A 23 6.32 -10.43 -3.03
N VAL A 24 5.64 -11.53 -2.70
CA VAL A 24 6.22 -12.69 -2.02
C VAL A 24 7.24 -13.40 -2.92
N GLU A 25 6.93 -13.64 -4.19
CA GLU A 25 7.86 -14.25 -5.15
C GLU A 25 9.14 -13.41 -5.31
N LEU A 26 9.01 -12.09 -5.40
CA LEU A 26 10.15 -11.19 -5.45
C LEU A 26 10.98 -11.26 -4.17
N ALA A 27 10.34 -11.29 -3.00
CA ALA A 27 11.01 -11.39 -1.72
C ALA A 27 11.80 -12.70 -1.57
N GLU A 28 11.22 -13.84 -1.96
CA GLU A 28 11.92 -15.13 -1.98
C GLU A 28 13.13 -15.11 -2.91
N ARG A 29 12.98 -14.50 -4.09
CA ARG A 29 14.09 -14.37 -5.03
C ARG A 29 15.22 -13.48 -4.49
N ILE A 30 14.88 -12.41 -3.76
CA ILE A 30 15.88 -11.59 -3.09
C ILE A 30 16.54 -12.38 -1.95
N ALA A 31 15.76 -13.10 -1.14
CA ALA A 31 16.26 -13.87 0.01
C ALA A 31 17.22 -15.02 -0.38
N SER A 32 17.04 -15.60 -1.57
CA SER A 32 17.95 -16.61 -2.13
C SER A 32 19.23 -16.03 -2.77
N SER A 33 19.35 -14.71 -2.88
CA SER A 33 20.52 -14.07 -3.47
C SER A 33 21.68 -13.97 -2.47
N LYS A 34 22.90 -14.17 -2.97
CA LYS A 34 24.14 -13.92 -2.20
C LYS A 34 24.64 -12.48 -2.29
N TYR A 35 24.03 -11.66 -3.14
CA TYR A 35 24.55 -10.33 -3.50
C TYR A 35 23.68 -9.17 -2.98
N VAL A 36 22.43 -9.46 -2.64
CA VAL A 36 21.48 -8.46 -2.15
C VAL A 36 20.71 -9.01 -0.96
N ARG A 37 20.14 -8.11 -0.16
CA ARG A 37 19.30 -8.46 0.99
C ARG A 37 17.99 -7.68 0.90
N LEU A 38 16.88 -8.34 1.22
CA LEU A 38 15.61 -7.66 1.42
C LEU A 38 15.64 -6.95 2.76
N ASP A 39 15.78 -5.63 2.73
CA ASP A 39 15.96 -4.84 3.96
C ASP A 39 14.65 -4.23 4.46
N GLY A 40 13.73 -3.90 3.55
CA GLY A 40 12.45 -3.28 3.85
C GLY A 40 11.47 -3.34 2.69
N ILE A 41 10.23 -3.00 2.98
CA ILE A 41 9.15 -2.89 1.99
C ILE A 41 8.66 -1.45 1.98
N MET A 42 8.32 -0.93 0.79
CA MET A 42 7.79 0.42 0.62
C MET A 42 6.45 0.38 -0.11
N GLY A 43 5.45 1.07 0.44
CA GLY A 43 4.09 1.10 -0.06
C GLY A 43 3.47 2.49 -0.14
N TYR A 44 3.85 3.28 -1.16
CA TYR A 44 3.29 4.62 -1.39
C TYR A 44 1.85 4.60 -1.94
N GLU A 45 1.00 5.50 -1.43
CA GLU A 45 -0.47 5.49 -1.60
C GLU A 45 -1.00 6.72 -2.35
N ALA A 46 -0.54 6.92 -3.58
CA ALA A 46 -0.79 8.12 -4.36
C ALA A 46 -2.28 8.47 -4.53
N GLN A 47 -3.17 7.48 -4.63
CA GLN A 47 -4.60 7.69 -4.82
C GLN A 47 -5.30 8.27 -3.59
N ILE A 48 -4.73 8.11 -2.41
CA ILE A 48 -5.26 8.72 -1.18
C ILE A 48 -4.62 10.09 -0.97
N ALA A 49 -3.31 10.18 -1.17
CA ALA A 49 -2.53 11.40 -0.94
C ALA A 49 -2.77 12.50 -2.00
N GLY A 50 -3.00 12.12 -3.26
CA GLY A 50 -3.02 13.05 -4.40
C GLY A 50 -4.40 13.57 -4.81
N VAL A 51 -5.49 13.05 -4.25
CA VAL A 51 -6.86 13.40 -4.68
C VAL A 51 -7.57 14.20 -3.60
N GLY A 52 -7.81 15.48 -3.83
CA GLY A 52 -8.59 16.33 -2.94
C GLY A 52 -10.09 16.00 -2.97
N ASP A 53 -10.73 16.00 -1.80
CA ASP A 53 -12.15 15.68 -1.60
C ASP A 53 -12.95 16.82 -0.93
N ALA A 54 -12.39 18.03 -0.95
CA ALA A 54 -12.97 19.25 -0.37
C ALA A 54 -13.06 20.40 -1.39
N ALA A 55 -13.38 20.10 -2.66
CA ALA A 55 -13.51 21.13 -3.67
C ALA A 55 -14.84 21.91 -3.52
N PRO A 56 -14.84 23.25 -3.58
CA PRO A 56 -16.07 24.06 -3.49
C PRO A 56 -17.06 23.68 -4.59
N ARG A 57 -18.36 23.65 -4.24
CA ARG A 57 -19.48 23.35 -5.16
C ARG A 57 -19.43 21.98 -5.87
N GLN A 58 -18.62 21.03 -5.38
CA GLN A 58 -18.46 19.70 -5.96
C GLN A 58 -18.87 18.58 -4.99
N ALA A 59 -19.99 18.74 -4.28
CA ALA A 59 -20.41 17.86 -3.19
C ALA A 59 -20.49 16.37 -3.57
N LEU A 60 -21.05 16.05 -4.75
CA LEU A 60 -21.17 14.67 -5.24
C LEU A 60 -19.79 14.04 -5.50
N LYS A 61 -18.92 14.75 -6.22
CA LYS A 61 -17.54 14.30 -6.49
C LYS A 61 -16.76 14.10 -5.18
N ASN A 62 -16.87 15.04 -4.26
CA ASN A 62 -16.24 14.95 -2.94
C ASN A 62 -16.70 13.70 -2.17
N ALA A 63 -18.00 13.38 -2.22
CA ALA A 63 -18.54 12.17 -1.58
C ALA A 63 -18.00 10.89 -2.24
N LEU A 64 -17.91 10.85 -3.57
CA LEU A 64 -17.33 9.72 -4.32
C LEU A 64 -15.86 9.52 -3.98
N VAL A 65 -15.06 10.59 -3.97
CA VAL A 65 -13.63 10.52 -3.60
C VAL A 65 -13.47 10.03 -2.16
N ARG A 66 -14.28 10.51 -1.19
CA ARG A 66 -14.25 10.00 0.18
C ARG A 66 -14.60 8.52 0.29
N HIS A 67 -15.57 8.06 -0.50
CA HIS A 67 -15.92 6.65 -0.53
C HIS A 67 -14.76 5.81 -1.08
N MET A 68 -14.18 6.23 -2.21
CA MET A 68 -13.01 5.60 -2.82
C MET A 68 -11.85 5.55 -1.82
N LYS A 69 -11.48 6.66 -1.19
CA LYS A 69 -10.41 6.72 -0.18
C LYS A 69 -10.62 5.71 0.96
N ARG A 70 -11.83 5.65 1.53
CA ARG A 70 -12.14 4.70 2.62
C ARG A 70 -12.00 3.25 2.19
N ARG A 71 -12.46 2.91 0.98
CA ARG A 71 -12.30 1.57 0.39
C ARG A 71 -10.82 1.25 0.17
N SER A 72 -10.06 2.18 -0.43
CA SER A 72 -8.63 2.03 -0.68
C SER A 72 -7.85 1.81 0.62
N ILE A 73 -8.12 2.56 1.68
CA ILE A 73 -7.44 2.40 2.98
C ILE A 73 -7.58 0.95 3.48
N ILE A 74 -8.80 0.42 3.49
CA ILE A 74 -9.08 -0.95 3.97
C ILE A 74 -8.36 -1.99 3.09
N GLU A 75 -8.42 -1.82 1.77
CA GLU A 75 -7.77 -2.74 0.83
C GLU A 75 -6.24 -2.74 1.00
N LEU A 76 -5.63 -1.55 1.10
CA LEU A 76 -4.19 -1.41 1.21
C LEU A 76 -3.65 -1.95 2.53
N ALA A 77 -4.34 -1.68 3.64
CA ALA A 77 -4.00 -2.23 4.95
C ALA A 77 -4.06 -3.77 4.92
N ALA A 78 -5.13 -4.34 4.37
CA ALA A 78 -5.25 -5.79 4.22
C ALA A 78 -4.18 -6.38 3.30
N LYS A 79 -3.84 -5.71 2.20
CA LYS A 79 -2.78 -6.14 1.28
C LYS A 79 -1.40 -6.12 1.97
N ARG A 80 -1.08 -5.08 2.75
CA ARG A 80 0.17 -5.02 3.52
C ARG A 80 0.24 -6.11 4.57
N ALA A 81 -0.81 -6.28 5.37
CA ALA A 81 -0.88 -7.32 6.38
C ALA A 81 -0.65 -8.72 5.76
N ARG A 82 -1.33 -9.01 4.65
CA ARG A 82 -1.14 -10.28 3.91
C ARG A 82 0.28 -10.45 3.38
N ILE A 83 0.92 -9.40 2.86
CA ILE A 83 2.32 -9.51 2.44
C ILE A 83 3.20 -9.88 3.64
N MET A 84 3.04 -9.18 4.77
CA MET A 84 3.86 -9.42 5.96
C MET A 84 3.66 -10.80 6.56
N GLU A 85 2.41 -11.25 6.69
CA GLU A 85 2.06 -12.60 7.13
C GLU A 85 2.74 -13.67 6.27
N ARG A 86 2.64 -13.55 4.94
CA ARG A 86 3.22 -14.51 3.99
C ARG A 86 4.74 -14.52 3.99
N LEU A 87 5.38 -13.39 4.27
CA LEU A 87 6.83 -13.33 4.43
C LEU A 87 7.26 -13.97 5.76
N GLN A 88 6.51 -13.74 6.83
CA GLN A 88 6.75 -14.36 8.13
C GLN A 88 6.60 -15.89 8.07
N GLU A 89 5.57 -16.41 7.42
CA GLU A 89 5.38 -17.85 7.17
C GLU A 89 6.58 -18.50 6.47
N LYS A 90 7.30 -17.73 5.65
CA LYS A 90 8.48 -18.15 4.90
C LYS A 90 9.80 -17.90 5.64
N GLY A 91 9.75 -17.37 6.86
CA GLY A 91 10.94 -16.99 7.64
C GLY A 91 11.69 -15.78 7.06
N ILE A 92 11.06 -14.99 6.20
CA ILE A 92 11.63 -13.77 5.63
C ILE A 92 11.25 -12.59 6.51
N ALA A 93 12.21 -12.06 7.26
CA ALA A 93 12.04 -10.86 8.07
C ALA A 93 12.60 -9.63 7.34
N VAL A 94 11.95 -8.48 7.51
CA VAL A 94 12.42 -7.18 7.02
C VAL A 94 12.60 -6.22 8.20
N ARG A 95 13.51 -5.26 8.07
CA ARG A 95 13.79 -4.29 9.15
C ARG A 95 12.70 -3.23 9.27
N PHE A 96 12.06 -2.88 8.16
CA PHE A 96 11.02 -1.86 8.14
C PHE A 96 9.99 -2.10 7.04
N VAL A 97 8.79 -1.61 7.28
CA VAL A 97 7.70 -1.52 6.32
C VAL A 97 7.26 -0.07 6.30
N ASN A 98 7.53 0.59 5.18
CA ASN A 98 7.10 1.94 4.90
C ASN A 98 5.74 1.95 4.20
N GLY A 99 4.90 2.92 4.57
CA GLY A 99 3.66 3.20 3.86
C GLY A 99 3.21 4.65 3.97
N GLY A 100 2.07 4.94 3.35
CA GLY A 100 1.34 6.17 3.58
C GLY A 100 1.61 7.29 2.57
N GLY A 101 1.26 8.49 3.02
CA GLY A 101 1.28 9.77 2.33
C GLY A 101 0.49 10.80 3.15
N THR A 102 0.57 12.10 2.81
CA THR A 102 -0.11 13.17 3.57
C THR A 102 -1.60 12.91 3.80
N GLY A 103 -2.29 12.33 2.82
CA GLY A 103 -3.72 12.03 2.90
C GLY A 103 -4.08 10.74 3.65
N SER A 104 -3.10 9.87 3.94
CA SER A 104 -3.31 8.57 4.59
C SER A 104 -2.52 8.36 5.87
N ILE A 105 -1.67 9.32 6.27
CA ILE A 105 -0.84 9.25 7.48
C ILE A 105 -1.62 8.77 8.71
N ALA A 106 -2.80 9.34 8.97
CA ALA A 106 -3.62 8.98 10.13
C ALA A 106 -4.11 7.53 10.11
N SER A 107 -4.43 6.99 8.93
CA SER A 107 -4.87 5.60 8.78
C SER A 107 -3.70 4.62 8.72
N THR A 108 -2.56 5.02 8.16
CA THR A 108 -1.40 4.16 8.00
C THR A 108 -0.63 3.99 9.32
N CYS A 109 -0.57 5.03 10.16
CA CYS A 109 0.12 4.95 11.46
C CYS A 109 -0.50 3.94 12.45
N VAL A 110 -1.73 3.51 12.23
CA VAL A 110 -2.40 2.52 13.09
C VAL A 110 -2.33 1.09 12.53
N GLU A 111 -1.71 0.90 11.36
CA GLU A 111 -1.47 -0.43 10.80
C GLU A 111 -0.32 -1.12 11.55
N GLU A 112 -0.59 -2.28 12.16
CA GLU A 112 0.44 -3.06 12.88
C GLU A 112 1.64 -3.44 12.01
N ALA A 113 1.39 -3.69 10.73
CA ALA A 113 2.41 -4.06 9.77
C ALA A 113 3.37 -2.91 9.40
N VAL A 114 3.05 -1.66 9.70
CA VAL A 114 3.81 -0.47 9.27
C VAL A 114 4.74 0.01 10.38
N THR A 115 6.02 0.22 10.05
CA THR A 115 7.03 0.72 10.98
C THR A 115 7.50 2.14 10.65
N GLU A 116 7.18 2.65 9.46
CA GLU A 116 7.59 3.97 8.99
C GLU A 116 6.48 4.59 8.11
N VAL A 117 6.26 5.89 8.25
CA VAL A 117 5.31 6.66 7.43
C VAL A 117 5.99 7.88 6.81
N THR A 118 5.65 8.19 5.56
CA THR A 118 6.21 9.32 4.78
C THR A 118 5.10 10.19 4.19
#